data_AF-A0A009PMZ2-F1
#
_entry.id   AF-A0A009PMZ2-F1
#
_cell.length_a   1.000
_cell.length_b   1.000
_cell.length_c   1.000
_cell.angle_alpha   90.00
_cell.angle_beta   90.00
_cell.angle_gamma   90.00
#
_symmetry.space_group_name_H-M   'P 1'
#
loop_
_entity.id
_entity.type
_entity.pdbx_description
1 polymer ?
#
loop_
_entity_poly.entity_id
_entity_poly.type
_entity_poly.pdbx_seq_one_letter_code
_entity_poly.pdbx_strand_id
1 'polypeptide(L)' 'MISPRQMAFKRIPTLKMRKFIDSINDEALKASLKTVYDAEINN' A
#
# COMPACT_ATOMS: atom_id res chain seq x y z
N MET A 1 -16.28 10.74 11.84
CA MET A 1 -16.08 9.31 12.17
C MET A 1 -16.19 8.50 10.88
N ILE A 2 -15.15 7.73 10.52
CA ILE A 2 -15.16 6.86 9.32
C ILE A 2 -15.90 5.57 9.65
N SER A 3 -16.80 5.11 8.78
CA SER A 3 -17.56 3.88 9.04
C SER A 3 -16.66 2.63 9.01
N PRO A 4 -16.96 1.58 9.80
CA PRO A 4 -16.21 0.32 9.78
C PRO A 4 -16.12 -0.29 8.37
N ARG A 5 -17.17 -0.13 7.56
CA ARG A 5 -17.21 -0.56 6.16
C ARG A 5 -16.20 0.21 5.29
N GLN A 6 -16.09 1.52 5.46
CA GLN A 6 -15.10 2.35 4.77
C GLN A 6 -13.66 2.04 5.24
N MET A 7 -13.44 1.72 6.52
CA MET A 7 -12.14 1.23 6.98
C MET A 7 -11.75 -0.11 6.34
N ALA A 8 -12.70 -1.04 6.21
CA ALA A 8 -12.46 -2.31 5.53
C ALA A 8 -12.13 -2.13 4.04
N PHE A 9 -12.87 -1.26 3.34
CA PHE A 9 -12.62 -0.95 1.93
C PHE A 9 -11.32 -0.18 1.69
N LYS A 10 -10.81 0.62 2.64
CA LYS A 10 -9.47 1.20 2.55
C LYS A 10 -8.36 0.17 2.79
N ARG A 11 -8.58 -0.84 3.64
CA ARG A 11 -7.57 -1.87 3.99
C ARG A 11 -7.33 -2.93 2.90
N ILE A 12 -8.35 -3.26 2.10
CA ILE A 12 -8.23 -4.26 1.03
C ILE A 12 -7.30 -3.80 -0.13
N PRO A 13 -7.44 -2.59 -0.70
CA PRO A 13 -6.57 -2.11 -1.77
C PRO A 13 -5.13 -1.91 -1.30
N THR A 14 -4.92 -1.49 -0.05
CA THR A 14 -3.57 -1.37 0.53
C THR A 14 -2.91 -2.75 0.66
N LEU A 15 -3.62 -3.77 1.14
CA LEU A 15 -3.06 -5.14 1.21
C LEU A 15 -2.64 -5.69 -0.17
N LYS A 16 -3.37 -5.38 -1.24
CA LYS A 16 -3.03 -5.79 -2.61
C LYS A 16 -1.79 -5.07 -3.12
N MET A 17 -1.67 -3.76 -2.89
CA MET A 17 -0.51 -2.98 -3.31
C MET A 17 0.77 -3.37 -2.59
N ARG A 18 0.70 -3.65 -1.28
CA ARG A 18 1.85 -4.18 -0.54
C ARG A 18 2.37 -5.48 -1.15
N LYS A 19 1.48 -6.44 -1.44
CA LYS A 19 1.85 -7.71 -2.09
C LYS A 19 2.47 -7.52 -3.47
N PHE A 20 1.98 -6.54 -4.24
CA PHE A 20 2.56 -6.19 -5.54
C PHE A 20 3.99 -5.67 -5.39
N ILE A 21 4.23 -4.72 -4.48
CA ILE A 21 5.57 -4.16 -4.22
C ILE A 21 6.54 -5.26 -3.76
N ASP A 22 6.08 -6.16 -2.89
CA ASP A 22 6.90 -7.27 -2.39
C ASP A 22 7.24 -8.30 -3.49
N SER A 23 6.42 -8.42 -4.54
CA SER A 23 6.64 -9.31 -5.68
C SER A 23 7.67 -8.81 -6.70
N ILE A 24 8.14 -7.56 -6.56
CA ILE A 24 9.14 -6.98 -7.44
C ILE A 24 10.53 -7.47 -7.03
N ASN A 25 11.24 -8.07 -7.99
CA ASN A 25 12.60 -8.58 -7.78
C ASN A 25 13.68 -7.49 -7.93
N ASP A 26 13.35 -6.37 -8.57
CA ASP A 26 14.24 -5.21 -8.66
C ASP A 26 14.19 -4.41 -7.35
N GLU A 27 15.28 -4.44 -6.60
CA GLU A 27 15.38 -3.80 -5.29
C GLU A 27 15.27 -2.26 -5.36
N ALA A 28 15.75 -1.63 -6.43
CA ALA A 28 15.69 -0.17 -6.59
C ALA A 28 14.25 0.29 -6.88
N LEU A 29 13.57 -0.43 -7.76
CA LEU A 29 12.16 -0.19 -8.09
C LEU A 29 11.26 -0.47 -6.88
N LYS A 30 11.52 -1.56 -6.16
CA LYS A 30 10.80 -1.94 -4.92
C LYS A 30 10.93 -0.87 -3.84
N ALA A 31 12.14 -0.38 -3.59
CA ALA A 31 12.37 0.69 -2.60
C ALA A 31 11.66 1.99 -2.97
N SER A 32 11.69 2.37 -4.25
CA SER A 32 11.03 3.58 -4.75
C SER A 32 9.50 3.49 -4.59
N LEU A 33 8.90 2.36 -5.00
CA LEU A 33 7.46 2.15 -4.88
C LEU A 33 7.00 2.04 -3.43
N LYS A 34 7.78 1.38 -2.57
CA LYS A 34 7.50 1.31 -1.13
C LYS A 34 7.45 2.70 -0.50
N THR A 35 8.36 3.59 -0.89
CA THR A 35 8.42 4.97 -0.37
C THR A 35 7.17 5.77 -0.73
N VAL A 36 6.74 5.70 -2.00
CA VAL A 36 5.51 6.38 -2.46
C VAL A 36 4.28 5.81 -1.75
N TYR A 37 4.20 4.48 -1.66
CA TYR A 37 3.08 3.79 -1.01
C TYR A 37 2.99 4.10 0.50
N ASP A 38 4.12 4.13 1.21
CA ASP A 38 4.15 4.50 2.62
C ASP A 38 3.75 5.98 2.80
N ALA A 39 4.09 6.87 1.87
CA ALA A 39 3.64 8.27 1.89
C ALA A 39 2.13 8.42 1.65
N GLU A 40 1.55 7.66 0.72
CA GLU A 40 0.11 7.67 0.43
C GLU A 40 -0.76 7.11 1.56
N ILE A 41 -0.22 6.17 2.35
CA ILE A 41 -0.95 5.58 3.48
C ILE A 41 -0.93 6.45 4.72
N ASN A 42 0.17 7.17 4.95
CA ASN A 42 0.35 7.99 6.15
C ASN A 42 -0.29 9.39 6.03
N ASN A 43 -0.81 9.76 4.85
CA ASN A 43 -1.51 11.01 4.57
C ASN A 43 -3.04 10.82 4.57
#